data_AF-D6X525-F1
#
_entry.id   AF-D6X525-F1
#
_cell.length_a   1.000
_cell.length_b   1.000
_cell.length_c   1.000
_cell.angle_alpha   90.00
_cell.angle_beta   90.00
_cell.angle_gamma   90.00
#
_symmetry.space_group_name_H-M   'P 1'
#
loop_
_entity.id
_entity.type
_entity.pdbx_description
1 polymer ?
#
loop_
_entity_poly.entity_id
_entity_poly.type
_entity_poly.pdbx_seq_one_letter_code
_entity_poly.pdbx_strand_id
1 'polypeptide(L)'
;MQCRELNSTAAKVLKQRTQFSANFIQRLGLEAELEGHQGCVNCLEWSPNGLHLASGSDDTNVILWDPFRHKQINVIPTPHIGNIFSVKFLADENVIATAAGDCRVVVQSVSGALDKSAPLLDCACHIGRVKRLATAPDQPTLFWSAGEDGLVVQYDLREPHECPTQSKVLVDLSFKSEIKCIAVNPTKSHYIAIGANDCFVRLYDRRMIKVSMANLSFNPSKRTSPQPQNSDCVQYYAPGHLARENAGIMSIKLSVTYIAFNSAGSEMLVNIGGEQIYLFDVNNSRHINELKIPQNLPKRPHQPYRNCCQPNVLLAELNGVSADLFEKNTDCACFYMRRALQAYQRKWMGDLYAAARDYLHVIQHWPDHKQAYIGLIKCLIAMKWEDEANAWLKHFTKLYPECETSSQVKFLVEELQALKNSVKFEETGVKKVEDDEKKLRLDSFDFEKIYIGHCNTTTDIKEANFLGDCDNYICAGSDEGIIFIWDKKSMNVVRALFGDNSIVNCIQPHPSACVIASSGIDTAVKIWSPRPEDGKVNNRIVKCISTVVETNQHRMSMDPFESMLASMGYQIEGSALDGSSIQEVPTCRTS
;
A
#
# COMPACT_ATOMS: atom_id res chain seq x y z
N MET A 1 -27.28 4.59 -33.03
CA MET A 1 -26.80 4.21 -31.68
C MET A 1 -25.28 4.29 -31.54
N GLN A 2 -24.47 3.86 -32.53
CA GLN A 2 -23.00 3.96 -32.50
C GLN A 2 -22.41 5.38 -32.31
N CYS A 3 -23.01 6.44 -32.86
CA CYS A 3 -22.49 7.81 -32.67
C CYS A 3 -22.72 8.39 -31.26
N ARG A 4 -23.59 7.77 -30.43
CA ARG A 4 -23.86 8.23 -29.05
C ARG A 4 -22.86 7.64 -28.04
N GLU A 5 -22.36 6.44 -28.32
CA GLU A 5 -21.29 5.77 -27.54
C GLU A 5 -19.90 6.36 -27.79
N LEU A 6 -19.61 6.78 -29.04
CA LEU A 6 -18.35 7.46 -29.35
C LEU A 6 -18.26 8.83 -28.65
N ASN A 7 -19.38 9.56 -28.53
CA ASN A 7 -19.42 10.85 -27.84
C ASN A 7 -19.39 10.73 -26.31
N SER A 8 -19.93 9.66 -25.70
CA SER A 8 -19.84 9.44 -24.25
C SER A 8 -18.42 9.07 -23.82
N THR A 9 -17.71 8.31 -24.66
CA THR A 9 -16.30 7.92 -24.42
C THR A 9 -15.37 9.11 -24.59
N ALA A 10 -15.54 9.91 -25.66
CA ALA A 10 -14.78 11.15 -25.86
C ALA A 10 -15.06 12.21 -24.78
N ALA A 11 -16.30 12.34 -24.31
CA ALA A 11 -16.66 13.23 -23.21
C ALA A 11 -16.16 12.73 -21.85
N LYS A 12 -16.11 11.41 -21.60
CA LYS A 12 -15.43 10.83 -20.42
C LYS A 12 -13.93 11.10 -20.47
N VAL A 13 -13.28 10.88 -21.61
CA VAL A 13 -11.85 11.13 -21.81
C VAL A 13 -11.51 12.62 -21.70
N LEU A 14 -12.36 13.53 -22.20
CA LEU A 14 -12.19 14.98 -22.04
C LEU A 14 -12.50 15.46 -20.60
N LYS A 15 -13.51 14.90 -19.92
CA LYS A 15 -13.76 15.17 -18.49
C LYS A 15 -12.62 14.64 -17.61
N GLN A 16 -11.94 13.58 -18.03
CA GLN A 16 -10.77 12.98 -17.36
C GLN A 16 -9.45 13.70 -17.66
N ARG A 17 -9.43 14.76 -18.48
CA ARG A 17 -8.20 15.49 -18.86
C ARG A 17 -7.90 16.71 -17.98
N THR A 18 -8.65 16.91 -16.90
CA THR A 18 -8.52 18.08 -16.03
C THR A 18 -8.78 17.76 -14.55
N GLN A 19 -8.75 16.51 -14.12
CA GLN A 19 -9.31 16.13 -12.81
C GLN A 19 -8.33 16.34 -11.66
N PHE A 20 -7.03 16.16 -11.86
CA PHE A 20 -6.05 16.58 -10.85
C PHE A 20 -4.77 17.07 -11.53
N SER A 21 -4.77 18.34 -11.94
CA SER A 21 -3.52 19.01 -12.33
C SER A 21 -2.69 19.34 -11.08
N ALA A 22 -1.38 19.55 -11.27
CA ALA A 22 -0.50 19.98 -10.18
C ALA A 22 -1.04 21.24 -9.45
N ASN A 23 -1.61 22.19 -10.19
CA ASN A 23 -2.19 23.41 -9.61
C ASN A 23 -3.40 23.10 -8.70
N PHE A 24 -4.28 22.19 -9.12
CA PHE A 24 -5.43 21.78 -8.30
C PHE A 24 -5.00 21.03 -7.04
N ILE A 25 -4.01 20.15 -7.13
CA ILE A 25 -3.47 19.44 -5.97
C ILE A 25 -2.87 20.42 -4.95
N GLN A 26 -2.12 21.42 -5.40
CA GLN A 26 -1.55 22.43 -4.50
C GLN A 26 -2.64 23.21 -3.75
N ARG A 27 -3.77 23.44 -4.41
CA ARG A 27 -4.91 24.17 -3.87
C ARG A 27 -5.89 23.31 -3.08
N LEU A 28 -5.72 21.99 -3.02
CA LEU A 28 -6.59 21.13 -2.23
C LEU A 28 -6.67 21.62 -0.79
N GLY A 29 -7.90 21.76 -0.30
CA GLY A 29 -8.21 22.11 1.07
C GLY A 29 -9.57 21.58 1.47
N LEU A 30 -9.85 21.66 2.75
CA LEU A 30 -11.13 21.22 3.28
C LEU A 30 -12.25 22.09 2.70
N GLU A 31 -13.22 21.43 2.07
CA GLU A 31 -14.43 22.05 1.54
C GLU A 31 -15.55 21.96 2.57
N ALA A 32 -15.80 20.77 3.10
CA ALA A 32 -16.86 20.50 4.06
C ALA A 32 -16.52 19.33 4.99
N GLU A 33 -17.09 19.37 6.19
CA GLU A 33 -17.17 18.24 7.11
C GLU A 33 -18.64 17.81 7.17
N LEU A 34 -18.90 16.53 6.90
CA LEU A 34 -20.22 15.93 6.87
C LEU A 34 -20.44 15.18 8.18
N GLU A 35 -21.20 15.80 9.08
CA GLU A 35 -21.53 15.26 10.40
C GLU A 35 -22.84 14.46 10.36
N GLY A 36 -22.87 13.30 11.02
CA GLY A 36 -24.09 12.48 11.14
C GLY A 36 -23.86 11.16 11.88
N HIS A 37 -22.73 10.50 11.64
CA HIS A 37 -22.38 9.27 12.35
C HIS A 37 -22.10 9.51 13.84
N GLN A 38 -22.30 8.46 14.64
CA GLN A 38 -22.09 8.44 16.09
C GLN A 38 -20.88 7.58 16.51
N GLY A 39 -20.13 7.09 15.54
CA GLY A 39 -18.92 6.29 15.74
C GLY A 39 -17.92 6.49 14.60
N CYS A 40 -16.77 5.83 14.67
CA CYS A 40 -15.70 5.95 13.68
C CYS A 40 -16.21 5.56 12.29
N VAL A 41 -15.82 6.30 11.27
CA VAL A 41 -16.20 6.00 9.87
C VAL A 41 -15.08 5.20 9.19
N ASN A 42 -15.24 3.88 9.12
CA ASN A 42 -14.19 2.96 8.68
C ASN A 42 -14.20 2.63 7.17
N CYS A 43 -15.21 3.07 6.42
CA CYS A 43 -15.24 2.86 4.99
C CYS A 43 -16.03 3.94 4.25
N LEU A 44 -15.56 4.26 3.05
CA LEU A 44 -16.16 5.19 2.11
C LEU A 44 -16.25 4.53 0.74
N GLU A 45 -17.32 4.81 -0.01
CA GLU A 45 -17.46 4.38 -1.40
C GLU A 45 -18.22 5.43 -2.20
N TRP A 46 -17.63 5.89 -3.31
CA TRP A 46 -18.34 6.71 -4.28
C TRP A 46 -19.32 5.86 -5.10
N SER A 47 -20.50 6.39 -5.39
CA SER A 47 -21.35 5.77 -6.41
C SER A 47 -20.62 5.73 -7.76
N PRO A 48 -20.88 4.73 -8.62
CA PRO A 48 -20.24 4.63 -9.94
C PRO A 48 -20.37 5.90 -10.80
N ASN A 49 -21.47 6.64 -10.67
CA ASN A 49 -21.66 7.93 -11.32
C ASN A 49 -21.01 9.14 -10.61
N GLY A 50 -20.50 8.97 -9.39
CA GLY A 50 -19.87 10.00 -8.56
C GLY A 50 -20.84 10.98 -7.88
N LEU A 51 -22.16 10.80 -8.04
CA LEU A 51 -23.16 11.73 -7.50
C LEU A 51 -23.38 11.59 -6.00
N HIS A 52 -23.15 10.39 -5.45
CA HIS A 52 -23.37 10.09 -4.05
C HIS A 52 -22.12 9.49 -3.42
N LEU A 53 -21.99 9.68 -2.12
CA LEU A 53 -20.95 9.04 -1.31
C LEU A 53 -21.65 8.22 -0.23
N ALA A 54 -21.27 6.96 -0.08
CA ALA A 54 -21.68 6.11 1.03
C ALA A 54 -20.58 6.06 2.09
N SER A 55 -20.97 6.12 3.36
CA SER A 55 -20.06 5.91 4.50
C SER A 55 -20.62 4.86 5.45
N GLY A 56 -19.76 3.95 5.93
CA GLY A 56 -20.12 2.94 6.95
C GLY A 56 -19.34 3.15 8.25
N SER A 57 -19.99 2.91 9.38
CA SER A 57 -19.53 3.32 10.71
C SER A 57 -19.62 2.23 11.78
N ASP A 58 -18.96 2.47 12.90
CA ASP A 58 -19.12 1.74 14.17
C ASP A 58 -20.55 1.80 14.72
N ASP A 59 -21.31 2.85 14.36
CA ASP A 59 -22.73 3.00 14.76
C ASP A 59 -23.70 2.05 14.04
N THR A 60 -23.16 1.12 13.22
CA THR A 60 -23.87 0.11 12.43
C THR A 60 -24.82 0.66 11.35
N ASN A 61 -24.73 1.95 11.02
CA ASN A 61 -25.45 2.54 9.90
C ASN A 61 -24.54 2.81 8.70
N VAL A 62 -25.16 2.84 7.53
CA VAL A 62 -24.60 3.48 6.34
C VAL A 62 -25.27 4.83 6.15
N ILE A 63 -24.51 5.89 5.86
CA ILE A 63 -25.08 7.18 5.46
C ILE A 63 -24.80 7.41 3.99
N LEU A 64 -25.84 7.83 3.25
CA LEU A 64 -25.71 8.35 1.89
C LEU A 64 -25.68 9.87 1.91
N TRP A 65 -24.67 10.43 1.25
CA TRP A 65 -24.42 11.87 1.18
C TRP A 65 -24.59 12.40 -0.25
N ASP A 66 -25.06 13.64 -0.35
CA ASP A 66 -24.85 14.53 -1.49
C ASP A 66 -23.61 15.38 -1.16
N PRO A 67 -22.43 15.00 -1.68
CA PRO A 67 -21.17 15.62 -1.27
C PRO A 67 -20.97 17.00 -1.89
N PHE A 68 -21.72 17.36 -2.93
CA PHE A 68 -21.64 18.68 -3.58
C PHE A 68 -22.61 19.69 -2.98
N ARG A 69 -23.69 19.20 -2.35
CA ARG A 69 -24.59 20.03 -1.54
C ARG A 69 -24.28 19.98 -0.05
N HIS A 70 -23.30 19.17 0.35
CA HIS A 70 -22.90 18.91 1.73
C HIS A 70 -24.09 18.47 2.61
N LYS A 71 -24.94 17.58 2.06
CA LYS A 71 -26.17 17.15 2.74
C LYS A 71 -26.19 15.65 2.97
N GLN A 72 -26.62 15.26 4.15
CA GLN A 72 -27.11 13.92 4.41
C GLN A 72 -28.38 13.68 3.59
N ILE A 73 -28.37 12.66 2.73
CA ILE A 73 -29.56 12.23 1.98
C ILE A 73 -30.38 11.31 2.87
N ASN A 74 -29.79 10.16 3.25
CA ASN A 74 -30.46 9.11 4.00
C ASN A 74 -29.51 8.48 5.02
N VAL A 75 -30.05 8.07 6.17
CA VAL A 75 -29.42 7.13 7.09
C VAL A 75 -30.05 5.76 6.85
N ILE A 76 -29.21 4.80 6.54
CA ILE A 76 -29.59 3.43 6.19
C ILE A 76 -29.18 2.53 7.37
N PRO A 77 -30.12 2.14 8.24
CA PRO A 77 -29.80 1.18 9.30
C PRO A 77 -29.48 -0.17 8.67
N THR A 78 -28.49 -0.84 9.24
CA THR A 78 -28.15 -2.22 8.85
C THR A 78 -28.49 -3.18 9.99
N PRO A 79 -28.73 -4.47 9.71
CA PRO A 79 -28.85 -5.50 10.74
C PRO A 79 -27.55 -5.79 11.50
N HIS A 80 -26.43 -5.17 11.11
CA HIS A 80 -25.14 -5.43 11.74
C HIS A 80 -25.15 -5.03 13.22
N ILE A 81 -24.40 -5.80 14.01
CA ILE A 81 -24.20 -5.54 15.45
C ILE A 81 -22.73 -5.23 15.78
N GLY A 82 -21.90 -5.09 14.75
CA GLY A 82 -20.49 -4.73 14.86
C GLY A 82 -20.10 -3.71 13.80
N ASN A 83 -18.87 -3.20 13.93
CA ASN A 83 -18.34 -2.12 13.10
C ASN A 83 -18.38 -2.46 11.61
N ILE A 84 -18.94 -1.57 10.79
CA ILE A 84 -18.95 -1.74 9.34
C ILE A 84 -17.56 -1.40 8.81
N PHE A 85 -16.88 -2.37 8.19
CA PHE A 85 -15.52 -2.21 7.64
C PHE A 85 -15.51 -2.01 6.12
N SER A 86 -16.59 -2.34 5.43
CA SER A 86 -16.69 -2.15 3.98
C SER A 86 -18.12 -1.91 3.54
N VAL A 87 -18.29 -0.95 2.64
CA VAL A 87 -19.54 -0.68 1.92
C VAL A 87 -19.23 -0.68 0.42
N LYS A 88 -20.11 -1.26 -0.40
CA LYS A 88 -20.00 -1.24 -1.86
C LYS A 88 -21.37 -1.01 -2.50
N PHE A 89 -21.40 -0.11 -3.49
CA PHE A 89 -22.52 -0.04 -4.42
C PHE A 89 -22.48 -1.24 -5.36
N LEU A 90 -23.64 -1.84 -5.59
CA LEU A 90 -23.83 -2.86 -6.61
C LEU A 90 -24.49 -2.25 -7.87
N ALA A 91 -24.68 -3.08 -8.90
CA ALA A 91 -25.18 -2.77 -10.25
C ALA A 91 -26.07 -1.52 -10.45
N ASP A 92 -27.03 -1.34 -9.56
CA ASP A 92 -28.16 -0.43 -9.76
C ASP A 92 -28.10 0.84 -8.89
N GLU A 93 -27.00 1.07 -8.15
CA GLU A 93 -26.77 2.16 -7.16
C GLU A 93 -27.77 2.21 -5.98
N ASN A 94 -28.93 1.58 -6.13
CA ASN A 94 -29.98 1.45 -5.14
C ASN A 94 -29.80 0.22 -4.24
N VAL A 95 -28.75 -0.56 -4.47
CA VAL A 95 -28.41 -1.73 -3.67
C VAL A 95 -26.99 -1.57 -3.14
N ILE A 96 -26.85 -1.74 -1.83
CA ILE A 96 -25.57 -1.69 -1.13
C ILE A 96 -25.26 -3.04 -0.52
N ALA A 97 -23.99 -3.43 -0.56
CA ALA A 97 -23.44 -4.52 0.21
C ALA A 97 -22.59 -3.96 1.35
N THR A 98 -22.75 -4.50 2.55
CA THR A 98 -21.98 -4.15 3.75
C THR A 98 -21.33 -5.39 4.35
N ALA A 99 -20.15 -5.20 4.91
CA ALA A 99 -19.39 -6.22 5.62
C ALA A 99 -18.86 -5.64 6.94
N ALA A 100 -18.92 -6.43 8.00
CA ALA A 100 -18.70 -5.93 9.34
C ALA A 100 -17.92 -6.89 10.26
N GLY A 101 -17.58 -6.37 11.43
CA GLY A 101 -16.90 -7.08 12.52
C GLY A 101 -17.75 -8.14 13.23
N ASP A 102 -19.03 -8.25 12.90
CA ASP A 102 -19.94 -9.30 13.39
C ASP A 102 -19.88 -10.59 12.53
N CYS A 103 -18.89 -10.68 11.65
CA CYS A 103 -18.65 -11.79 10.72
C CYS A 103 -19.73 -11.94 9.62
N ARG A 104 -20.58 -10.92 9.41
CA ARG A 104 -21.66 -10.97 8.44
C ARG A 104 -21.40 -10.14 7.19
N VAL A 105 -22.08 -10.53 6.12
CA VAL A 105 -22.24 -9.77 4.88
C VAL A 105 -23.72 -9.55 4.64
N VAL A 106 -24.14 -8.30 4.52
CA VAL A 106 -25.53 -7.93 4.27
C VAL A 106 -25.64 -7.24 2.92
N VAL A 107 -26.69 -7.54 2.15
CA VAL A 107 -27.06 -6.81 0.94
C VAL A 107 -28.48 -6.31 1.11
N GLN A 108 -28.71 -5.03 0.88
CA GLN A 108 -30.04 -4.44 1.02
C GLN A 108 -30.30 -3.35 -0.02
N SER A 109 -31.56 -3.21 -0.39
CA SER A 109 -32.01 -2.04 -1.15
C SER A 109 -32.02 -0.81 -0.24
N VAL A 110 -31.52 0.31 -0.75
CA VAL A 110 -31.53 1.61 -0.05
C VAL A 110 -32.94 2.00 0.36
N SER A 111 -33.92 1.88 -0.54
CA SER A 111 -35.33 2.15 -0.22
C SER A 111 -35.91 1.09 0.72
N GLY A 112 -35.57 -0.18 0.49
CA GLY A 112 -36.05 -1.28 1.32
C GLY A 112 -35.66 -1.13 2.79
N ALA A 113 -34.44 -0.64 3.06
CA ALA A 113 -33.97 -0.39 4.43
C ALA A 113 -34.78 0.70 5.14
N LEU A 114 -35.20 1.75 4.43
CA LEU A 114 -36.04 2.83 4.96
C LEU A 114 -37.44 2.31 5.32
N ASP A 115 -38.00 1.45 4.46
CA ASP A 115 -39.30 0.82 4.67
C ASP A 115 -39.23 -0.40 5.60
N LYS A 116 -38.06 -0.66 6.22
CA LYS A 116 -37.79 -1.81 7.10
C LYS A 116 -38.11 -3.16 6.47
N SER A 117 -37.94 -3.26 5.16
CA SER A 117 -38.01 -4.52 4.43
C SER A 117 -36.83 -5.42 4.79
N ALA A 118 -37.03 -6.73 4.69
CA ALA A 118 -35.94 -7.68 4.90
C ALA A 118 -34.79 -7.43 3.90
N PRO A 119 -33.53 -7.63 4.31
CA PRO A 119 -32.38 -7.51 3.41
C PRO A 119 -32.48 -8.55 2.28
N LEU A 120 -31.88 -8.23 1.13
CA LEU A 120 -31.77 -9.12 -0.03
C LEU A 120 -30.84 -10.31 0.26
N LEU A 121 -29.81 -10.07 1.08
CA LEU A 121 -28.91 -11.09 1.59
C LEU A 121 -28.56 -10.75 3.04
N ASP A 122 -28.56 -11.76 3.91
CA ASP A 122 -27.98 -11.67 5.24
C ASP A 122 -27.18 -12.96 5.48
N CYS A 123 -25.87 -12.86 5.30
CA CYS A 123 -24.95 -13.98 5.21
C CYS A 123 -24.02 -14.04 6.43
N ALA A 124 -23.92 -15.23 7.04
CA ALA A 124 -23.00 -15.52 8.15
C ALA A 124 -22.03 -16.67 7.77
N CYS A 125 -21.51 -16.67 6.54
CA CYS A 125 -20.53 -17.66 6.09
C CYS A 125 -19.18 -17.50 6.80
N HIS A 126 -18.78 -16.28 7.11
CA HIS A 126 -17.51 -16.05 7.79
C HIS A 126 -17.61 -16.35 9.29
N ILE A 127 -16.52 -16.85 9.87
CA ILE A 127 -16.38 -17.03 11.32
C ILE A 127 -15.47 -15.96 11.96
N GLY A 128 -14.76 -15.19 11.12
CA GLY A 128 -13.95 -14.04 11.52
C GLY A 128 -14.51 -12.75 10.93
N ARG A 129 -14.00 -11.60 11.39
CA ARG A 129 -14.44 -10.28 10.93
C ARG A 129 -14.29 -10.17 9.41
N VAL A 130 -15.30 -9.63 8.73
CA VAL A 130 -15.23 -9.43 7.28
C VAL A 130 -14.65 -8.04 7.03
N LYS A 131 -13.43 -8.00 6.48
CA LYS A 131 -12.63 -6.78 6.41
C LYS A 131 -12.89 -5.96 5.16
N ARG A 132 -13.12 -6.63 4.02
CA ARG A 132 -13.32 -5.90 2.76
C ARG A 132 -14.20 -6.63 1.77
N LEU A 133 -14.99 -5.87 1.02
CA LEU A 133 -15.76 -6.32 -0.13
C LEU A 133 -15.08 -5.86 -1.43
N ALA A 134 -15.20 -6.66 -2.48
CA ALA A 134 -14.80 -6.28 -3.83
C ALA A 134 -15.92 -6.56 -4.83
N THR A 135 -16.05 -5.67 -5.81
CA THR A 135 -16.98 -5.77 -6.94
C THR A 135 -16.20 -5.69 -8.24
N ALA A 136 -16.78 -6.19 -9.32
CA ALA A 136 -16.20 -6.08 -10.66
C ALA A 136 -17.11 -5.21 -11.55
N PRO A 137 -16.59 -4.19 -12.26
CA PRO A 137 -17.41 -3.30 -13.09
C PRO A 137 -18.17 -4.02 -14.22
N ASP A 138 -17.63 -5.14 -14.71
CA ASP A 138 -18.20 -5.97 -15.77
C ASP A 138 -19.18 -7.04 -15.25
N GLN A 139 -19.25 -7.25 -13.93
CA GLN A 139 -20.11 -8.29 -13.31
C GLN A 139 -20.95 -7.72 -12.17
N PRO A 140 -21.98 -6.92 -12.49
CA PRO A 140 -22.80 -6.19 -11.52
C PRO A 140 -23.47 -7.02 -10.43
N THR A 141 -23.74 -8.30 -10.69
CA THR A 141 -24.43 -9.21 -9.76
C THR A 141 -23.47 -10.07 -8.94
N LEU A 142 -22.17 -10.00 -9.23
CA LEU A 142 -21.14 -10.81 -8.59
C LEU A 142 -20.27 -9.91 -7.70
N PHE A 143 -20.06 -10.35 -6.46
CA PHE A 143 -19.15 -9.67 -5.55
C PHE A 143 -18.48 -10.68 -4.61
N TRP A 144 -17.43 -10.24 -3.93
CA TRP A 144 -16.65 -11.07 -3.04
C TRP A 144 -16.46 -10.41 -1.69
N SER A 145 -16.41 -11.22 -0.64
CA SER A 145 -16.00 -10.81 0.70
C SER A 145 -14.67 -11.45 1.07
N ALA A 146 -13.89 -10.74 1.88
CA ALA A 146 -12.63 -11.20 2.43
C ALA A 146 -12.65 -11.09 3.96
N GLY A 147 -12.40 -12.21 4.65
CA GLY A 147 -12.50 -12.32 6.10
C GLY A 147 -11.22 -12.73 6.80
N GLU A 148 -11.13 -12.39 8.08
CA GLU A 148 -10.01 -12.80 8.95
C GLU A 148 -9.97 -14.31 9.23
N ASP A 149 -11.03 -15.04 8.87
CA ASP A 149 -11.02 -16.49 8.85
C ASP A 149 -10.24 -17.10 7.67
N GLY A 150 -9.56 -16.25 6.89
CA GLY A 150 -8.75 -16.65 5.75
C GLY A 150 -9.55 -16.95 4.50
N LEU A 151 -10.86 -16.66 4.48
CA LEU A 151 -11.72 -17.03 3.36
C LEU A 151 -11.98 -15.84 2.43
N VAL A 152 -12.06 -16.14 1.13
CA VAL A 152 -12.76 -15.29 0.15
C VAL A 152 -14.02 -16.00 -0.27
N VAL A 153 -15.18 -15.40 -0.01
CA VAL A 153 -16.49 -15.96 -0.39
C VAL A 153 -17.04 -15.19 -1.58
N GLN A 154 -17.59 -15.92 -2.55
CA GLN A 154 -18.21 -15.36 -3.75
C GLN A 154 -19.74 -15.37 -3.63
N TYR A 155 -20.37 -14.26 -4.00
CA TYR A 155 -21.82 -14.09 -4.00
C TYR A 155 -22.30 -13.75 -5.40
N ASP A 156 -23.35 -14.44 -5.86
CA ASP A 156 -24.10 -14.10 -7.06
C ASP A 156 -25.54 -13.82 -6.66
N LEU A 157 -25.98 -12.57 -6.80
CA LEU A 157 -27.33 -12.14 -6.40
C LEU A 157 -28.45 -12.79 -7.22
N ARG A 158 -28.12 -13.47 -8.32
CA ARG A 158 -29.10 -14.19 -9.15
C ARG A 158 -29.37 -15.59 -8.63
N GLU A 159 -28.52 -16.10 -7.75
CA GLU A 159 -28.59 -17.44 -7.20
C GLU A 159 -28.96 -17.37 -5.72
N PRO A 160 -29.81 -18.28 -5.21
CA PRO A 160 -30.06 -18.36 -3.78
C PRO A 160 -28.76 -18.66 -3.04
N HIS A 161 -28.65 -18.13 -1.83
CA HIS A 161 -27.51 -18.35 -0.94
C HIS A 161 -28.00 -18.90 0.39
N GLU A 162 -27.49 -20.06 0.79
CA GLU A 162 -27.83 -20.72 2.05
C GLU A 162 -26.59 -20.84 2.95
N CYS A 163 -26.55 -20.06 4.03
CA CYS A 163 -25.52 -20.20 5.04
C CYS A 163 -25.87 -21.31 6.04
N PRO A 164 -24.88 -22.01 6.61
CA PRO A 164 -23.46 -22.10 6.21
C PRO A 164 -23.18 -23.27 5.25
N THR A 165 -24.23 -23.97 4.78
CA THR A 165 -24.16 -25.24 4.05
C THR A 165 -23.74 -25.07 2.58
N GLN A 166 -23.97 -23.89 2.00
CA GLN A 166 -23.69 -23.58 0.59
C GLN A 166 -22.73 -22.39 0.41
N SER A 167 -21.75 -22.28 1.31
CA SER A 167 -20.74 -21.21 1.23
C SER A 167 -19.84 -21.42 0.01
N LYS A 168 -19.91 -20.49 -0.96
CA LYS A 168 -19.15 -20.51 -2.21
C LYS A 168 -17.76 -19.90 -1.98
N VAL A 169 -16.85 -20.70 -1.42
CA VAL A 169 -15.49 -20.25 -1.09
C VAL A 169 -14.63 -20.28 -2.36
N LEU A 170 -14.08 -19.12 -2.73
CA LEU A 170 -13.17 -18.98 -3.87
C LEU A 170 -11.71 -19.22 -3.45
N VAL A 171 -11.29 -18.67 -2.31
CA VAL A 171 -9.94 -18.81 -1.76
C VAL A 171 -10.04 -19.20 -0.29
N ASP A 172 -9.22 -20.17 0.14
CA ASP A 172 -9.13 -20.64 1.53
C ASP A 172 -7.67 -20.57 2.03
N LEU A 173 -7.41 -19.62 2.93
CA LEU A 173 -6.18 -19.41 3.66
C LEU A 173 -6.34 -19.65 5.16
N SER A 174 -7.40 -20.33 5.60
CA SER A 174 -7.82 -20.43 7.01
C SER A 174 -6.78 -21.00 7.98
N PHE A 175 -5.79 -21.74 7.47
CA PHE A 175 -4.66 -22.27 8.23
C PHE A 175 -3.35 -21.50 8.05
N LYS A 176 -3.34 -20.54 7.13
CA LYS A 176 -2.15 -19.83 6.68
C LYS A 176 -2.14 -18.40 7.19
N SER A 177 -3.18 -17.63 6.86
CA SER A 177 -3.19 -16.18 7.05
C SER A 177 -4.62 -15.64 7.20
N GLU A 178 -4.77 -14.59 7.98
CA GLU A 178 -6.01 -13.80 8.08
C GLU A 178 -6.06 -12.82 6.90
N ILE A 179 -7.14 -12.81 6.12
CA ILE A 179 -7.25 -11.87 5.00
C ILE A 179 -7.68 -10.50 5.53
N LYS A 180 -6.98 -9.45 5.07
CA LYS A 180 -7.18 -8.07 5.51
C LYS A 180 -7.74 -7.21 4.38
N CYS A 181 -7.41 -7.51 3.14
CA CYS A 181 -7.98 -6.80 1.99
C CYS A 181 -8.08 -7.67 0.73
N ILE A 182 -8.96 -7.24 -0.18
CA ILE A 182 -9.19 -7.83 -1.49
C ILE A 182 -9.38 -6.71 -2.51
N ALA A 183 -8.81 -6.88 -3.70
CA ALA A 183 -9.01 -5.97 -4.82
C ALA A 183 -9.21 -6.77 -6.13
N VAL A 184 -10.15 -6.33 -6.95
CA VAL A 184 -10.39 -6.88 -8.28
C VAL A 184 -9.77 -5.95 -9.31
N ASN A 185 -9.05 -6.53 -10.28
CA ASN A 185 -8.46 -5.75 -11.35
C ASN A 185 -9.56 -5.16 -12.26
N PRO A 186 -9.57 -3.83 -12.51
CA PRO A 186 -10.70 -3.16 -13.16
C PRO A 186 -10.81 -3.46 -14.65
N THR A 187 -9.73 -3.85 -15.32
CA THR A 187 -9.73 -4.18 -16.76
C THR A 187 -9.71 -5.69 -17.00
N LYS A 188 -9.12 -6.44 -16.06
CA LYS A 188 -9.01 -7.90 -16.08
C LYS A 188 -9.68 -8.49 -14.85
N SER A 189 -11.02 -8.44 -14.76
CA SER A 189 -11.80 -8.87 -13.58
C SER A 189 -11.61 -10.33 -13.14
N HIS A 190 -10.87 -11.13 -13.92
CA HIS A 190 -10.44 -12.46 -13.51
C HIS A 190 -9.25 -12.45 -12.54
N TYR A 191 -8.48 -11.37 -12.49
CA TYR A 191 -7.42 -11.20 -11.50
C TYR A 191 -7.94 -10.59 -10.21
N ILE A 192 -7.72 -11.32 -9.12
CA ILE A 192 -8.07 -10.91 -7.76
C ILE A 192 -6.82 -10.91 -6.91
N ALA A 193 -6.48 -9.75 -6.35
CA ALA A 193 -5.38 -9.58 -5.42
C ALA A 193 -5.89 -9.69 -3.99
N ILE A 194 -5.17 -10.45 -3.17
CA ILE A 194 -5.50 -10.71 -1.76
C ILE A 194 -4.30 -10.31 -0.91
N GLY A 195 -4.56 -9.47 0.09
CA GLY A 195 -3.60 -9.08 1.13
C GLY A 195 -4.01 -9.65 2.48
N ALA A 196 -3.04 -10.16 3.22
CA ALA A 196 -3.25 -10.85 4.48
C ALA A 196 -2.38 -10.27 5.62
N ASN A 197 -2.41 -10.89 6.80
CA ASN A 197 -1.51 -10.59 7.94
C ASN A 197 -0.05 -11.07 7.70
N ASP A 198 0.46 -10.83 6.51
CA ASP A 198 1.85 -10.98 6.11
C ASP A 198 2.22 -9.89 5.08
N CYS A 199 3.44 -9.88 4.55
CA CYS A 199 3.88 -8.91 3.55
C CYS A 199 3.59 -9.33 2.10
N PHE A 200 2.88 -10.44 1.89
CA PHE A 200 2.73 -11.07 0.59
C PHE A 200 1.35 -10.80 -0.01
N VAL A 201 1.33 -10.11 -1.15
CA VAL A 201 0.13 -10.03 -1.98
C VAL A 201 0.04 -11.25 -2.88
N ARG A 202 -1.12 -11.89 -2.88
CA ARG A 202 -1.42 -13.08 -3.69
C ARG A 202 -2.38 -12.69 -4.80
N LEU A 203 -1.90 -12.74 -6.04
CA LEU A 203 -2.69 -12.47 -7.23
C LEU A 203 -3.18 -13.80 -7.81
N TYR A 204 -4.48 -14.04 -7.76
CA TYR A 204 -5.13 -15.23 -8.28
C TYR A 204 -5.78 -14.95 -9.64
N ASP A 205 -5.66 -15.89 -10.58
CA ASP A 205 -6.56 -15.96 -11.74
C ASP A 205 -7.78 -16.81 -11.40
N ARG A 206 -8.94 -16.17 -11.21
CA ARG A 206 -10.18 -16.86 -10.83
C ARG A 206 -10.68 -17.87 -11.87
N ARG A 207 -10.19 -17.81 -13.12
CA ARG A 207 -10.52 -18.81 -14.16
C ARG A 207 -9.75 -20.11 -13.96
N MET A 208 -8.65 -20.07 -13.20
CA MET A 208 -7.77 -21.21 -12.92
C MET A 208 -8.06 -21.88 -11.57
N ILE A 209 -8.88 -21.25 -10.73
CA ILE A 209 -9.33 -21.79 -9.44
C ILE A 209 -10.82 -22.13 -9.47
N LYS A 210 -11.21 -23.12 -8.68
CA LYS A 210 -12.61 -23.57 -8.57
C LYS A 210 -13.19 -23.09 -7.25
N VAL A 211 -14.44 -22.63 -7.30
CA VAL A 211 -15.22 -22.35 -6.10
C VAL A 211 -15.54 -23.67 -5.40
N SER A 212 -15.13 -23.80 -4.14
CA SER A 212 -15.48 -24.93 -3.28
C SER A 212 -16.78 -24.64 -2.52
N MET A 213 -17.64 -25.63 -2.43
CA MET A 213 -18.82 -25.57 -1.57
C MET A 213 -18.41 -26.06 -0.18
N ALA A 214 -18.14 -25.12 0.72
CA ALA A 214 -17.68 -25.44 2.07
C ALA A 214 -18.86 -25.39 3.05
N ASN A 215 -19.02 -26.45 3.85
CA ASN A 215 -19.92 -26.43 4.99
C ASN A 215 -19.16 -25.89 6.21
N LEU A 216 -19.31 -24.60 6.47
CA LEU A 216 -18.53 -23.89 7.49
C LEU A 216 -19.09 -24.09 8.92
N SER A 217 -20.16 -24.88 9.08
CA SER A 217 -20.77 -25.24 10.39
C SER A 217 -19.94 -26.20 11.26
N PHE A 218 -18.84 -26.76 10.74
CA PHE A 218 -18.10 -27.81 11.45
C PHE A 218 -16.87 -27.27 12.21
N ASN A 219 -16.76 -27.72 13.46
CA ASN A 219 -15.70 -27.52 14.43
C ASN A 219 -14.31 -27.24 13.78
N PRO A 220 -13.65 -26.08 14.03
CA PRO A 220 -12.39 -25.69 13.36
C PRO A 220 -11.28 -26.73 13.47
N SER A 221 -11.29 -27.51 14.55
CA SER A 221 -10.36 -28.61 14.84
C SER A 221 -10.43 -29.80 13.88
N LYS A 222 -11.49 -29.91 13.06
CA LYS A 222 -11.69 -30.99 12.08
C LYS A 222 -11.56 -30.54 10.62
N ARG A 223 -11.27 -29.26 10.36
CA ARG A 223 -10.94 -28.84 8.99
C ARG A 223 -9.63 -29.54 8.62
N THR A 224 -9.67 -30.37 7.59
CA THR A 224 -8.44 -30.85 6.94
C THR A 224 -7.78 -29.67 6.26
N SER A 225 -6.44 -29.63 6.22
CA SER A 225 -5.75 -28.63 5.41
C SER A 225 -6.37 -28.64 4.00
N PRO A 226 -6.71 -27.46 3.43
CA PRO A 226 -7.21 -27.41 2.07
C PRO A 226 -6.20 -28.11 1.17
N GLN A 227 -6.66 -28.93 0.24
CA GLN A 227 -5.78 -29.43 -0.81
C GLN A 227 -5.09 -28.22 -1.43
N PRO A 228 -3.76 -28.28 -1.66
CA PRO A 228 -3.02 -27.15 -2.19
C PRO A 228 -3.75 -26.66 -3.44
N GLN A 229 -4.28 -25.43 -3.38
CA GLN A 229 -4.73 -24.77 -4.59
C GLN A 229 -3.54 -24.81 -5.55
N ASN A 230 -3.80 -25.20 -6.79
CA ASN A 230 -2.76 -25.52 -7.76
C ASN A 230 -1.73 -24.39 -7.79
N SER A 231 -0.48 -24.65 -7.39
CA SER A 231 0.53 -23.61 -7.11
C SER A 231 0.71 -22.61 -8.26
N ASP A 232 0.42 -23.04 -9.48
CA ASP A 232 0.53 -22.27 -10.72
C ASP A 232 -0.56 -21.18 -10.87
N CYS A 233 -1.59 -21.17 -10.02
CA CYS A 233 -2.71 -20.22 -10.14
C CYS A 233 -2.53 -18.92 -9.36
N VAL A 234 -1.45 -18.82 -8.58
CA VAL A 234 -1.18 -17.69 -7.69
C VAL A 234 0.22 -17.12 -7.94
N GLN A 235 0.26 -15.82 -8.20
CA GLN A 235 1.51 -15.07 -8.25
C GLN A 235 1.69 -14.26 -6.97
N TYR A 236 2.88 -14.33 -6.39
CA TYR A 236 3.24 -13.57 -5.20
C TYR A 236 3.90 -12.24 -5.57
N TYR A 237 3.56 -11.19 -4.83
CA TYR A 237 4.20 -9.87 -4.88
C TYR A 237 4.56 -9.45 -3.46
N ALA A 238 5.81 -9.04 -3.26
CA ALA A 238 6.30 -8.54 -1.97
C ALA A 238 7.61 -7.76 -2.17
N PRO A 239 7.89 -6.73 -1.37
CA PRO A 239 9.18 -6.06 -1.44
C PRO A 239 10.31 -7.03 -1.15
N GLY A 240 11.34 -7.07 -1.99
CA GLY A 240 12.33 -8.15 -1.95
C GLY A 240 13.07 -8.30 -0.62
N HIS A 241 13.26 -7.20 0.10
CA HIS A 241 13.82 -7.26 1.46
C HIS A 241 12.89 -7.93 2.46
N LEU A 242 11.60 -7.57 2.46
CA LEU A 242 10.58 -8.21 3.30
C LEU A 242 10.35 -9.67 2.91
N ALA A 243 10.25 -9.96 1.62
CA ALA A 243 10.03 -11.30 1.11
C ALA A 243 11.11 -12.26 1.59
N ARG A 244 12.37 -11.85 1.50
CA ARG A 244 13.52 -12.66 1.91
C ARG A 244 13.53 -12.95 3.41
N GLU A 245 13.30 -11.94 4.23
CA GLU A 245 13.32 -12.07 5.69
C GLU A 245 12.14 -12.90 6.20
N ASN A 246 11.00 -12.83 5.51
CA ASN A 246 9.73 -13.36 6.02
C ASN A 246 9.22 -14.62 5.30
N ALA A 247 9.88 -15.08 4.22
CA ALA A 247 9.39 -16.23 3.43
C ALA A 247 9.23 -17.52 4.25
N GLY A 248 10.05 -17.72 5.28
CA GLY A 248 10.02 -18.93 6.12
C GLY A 248 9.09 -18.87 7.34
N ILE A 249 8.40 -17.74 7.56
CA ILE A 249 7.74 -17.41 8.83
C ILE A 249 6.23 -17.23 8.61
N MET A 250 5.41 -17.82 9.49
CA MET A 250 3.94 -17.69 9.41
C MET A 250 3.38 -16.47 10.15
N SER A 251 4.00 -16.02 11.23
CA SER A 251 3.47 -14.95 12.09
C SER A 251 4.39 -13.75 12.03
N ILE A 252 4.06 -12.80 11.16
CA ILE A 252 4.87 -11.60 10.91
C ILE A 252 4.13 -10.40 11.49
N LYS A 253 4.85 -9.43 12.06
CA LYS A 253 4.28 -8.14 12.49
C LYS A 253 4.03 -7.20 11.30
N LEU A 254 3.59 -7.74 10.17
CA LEU A 254 3.28 -6.99 8.95
C LEU A 254 1.91 -7.43 8.46
N SER A 255 1.20 -6.52 7.81
CA SER A 255 -0.13 -6.77 7.29
C SER A 255 -0.32 -5.98 6.01
N VAL A 256 -0.72 -6.61 4.91
CA VAL A 256 -1.17 -5.86 3.74
C VAL A 256 -2.55 -5.28 4.06
N THR A 257 -2.55 -4.02 4.51
CA THR A 257 -3.75 -3.29 4.94
C THR A 257 -4.62 -2.81 3.78
N TYR A 258 -4.04 -2.61 2.60
CA TYR A 258 -4.79 -2.15 1.43
C TYR A 258 -4.12 -2.46 0.10
N ILE A 259 -4.95 -2.72 -0.91
CA ILE A 259 -4.53 -2.93 -2.30
C ILE A 259 -5.44 -2.10 -3.22
N ALA A 260 -4.85 -1.37 -4.16
CA ALA A 260 -5.56 -0.71 -5.26
C ALA A 260 -4.89 -1.04 -6.59
N PHE A 261 -5.69 -1.32 -7.62
CA PHE A 261 -5.20 -1.33 -9.00
C PHE A 261 -5.28 0.06 -9.60
N ASN A 262 -4.36 0.38 -10.50
CA ASN A 262 -4.49 1.56 -11.34
C ASN A 262 -5.67 1.39 -12.31
N SER A 263 -6.12 2.49 -12.93
CA SER A 263 -7.25 2.50 -13.85
C SER A 263 -7.05 1.57 -15.07
N ALA A 264 -5.80 1.31 -15.46
CA ALA A 264 -5.45 0.40 -16.54
C ALA A 264 -5.38 -1.09 -16.12
N GLY A 265 -5.37 -1.38 -14.81
CA GLY A 265 -5.11 -2.72 -14.28
C GLY A 265 -3.70 -3.26 -14.54
N SER A 266 -2.73 -2.39 -14.85
CA SER A 266 -1.34 -2.76 -15.14
C SER A 266 -0.42 -2.63 -13.94
N GLU A 267 -0.81 -1.86 -12.93
CA GLU A 267 -0.02 -1.63 -11.72
C GLU A 267 -0.92 -1.80 -10.50
N MET A 268 -0.29 -2.17 -9.39
CA MET A 268 -0.94 -2.39 -8.11
C MET A 268 -0.20 -1.62 -7.01
N LEU A 269 -0.93 -0.76 -6.31
CA LEU A 269 -0.46 -0.05 -5.12
C LEU A 269 -0.83 -0.86 -3.88
N VAL A 270 0.13 -1.03 -2.98
CA VAL A 270 0.00 -1.89 -1.80
C VAL A 270 0.47 -1.11 -0.57
N ASN A 271 -0.39 -0.97 0.43
CA ASN A 271 -0.05 -0.38 1.72
C ASN A 271 0.19 -1.49 2.75
N ILE A 272 1.41 -1.56 3.28
CA ILE A 272 1.82 -2.59 4.24
C ILE A 272 1.93 -1.93 5.63
N GLY A 273 1.21 -2.45 6.62
CA GLY A 273 1.28 -2.02 8.01
C GLY A 273 2.65 -2.32 8.61
N GLY A 274 3.19 -1.34 9.34
CA GLY A 274 4.57 -1.29 9.82
C GLY A 274 5.58 -0.83 8.77
N GLU A 275 5.15 -0.60 7.54
CA GLU A 275 6.00 -0.43 6.37
C GLU A 275 5.48 0.66 5.41
N GLN A 276 6.17 0.84 4.30
CA GLN A 276 5.85 1.86 3.29
C GLN A 276 4.74 1.43 2.31
N ILE A 277 4.35 2.36 1.43
CA ILE A 277 3.47 2.06 0.29
C ILE A 277 4.33 1.67 -0.91
N TYR A 278 4.03 0.53 -1.52
CA TYR A 278 4.77 -0.04 -2.63
C TYR A 278 3.92 -0.08 -3.91
N LEU A 279 4.54 0.25 -5.05
CA LEU A 279 3.95 0.10 -6.37
C LEU A 279 4.55 -1.11 -7.06
N PHE A 280 3.72 -2.05 -7.50
CA PHE A 280 4.10 -3.22 -8.28
C PHE A 280 3.60 -3.07 -9.72
N ASP A 281 4.43 -3.44 -10.69
CA ASP A 281 3.98 -3.66 -12.07
C ASP A 281 3.42 -5.09 -12.15
N VAL A 282 2.21 -5.25 -12.68
CA VAL A 282 1.50 -6.53 -12.79
C VAL A 282 1.83 -7.26 -14.10
N ASN A 283 2.25 -6.53 -15.13
CA ASN A 283 2.51 -7.09 -16.47
C ASN A 283 4.00 -7.30 -16.74
N ASN A 284 4.87 -6.46 -16.19
CA ASN A 284 6.32 -6.51 -16.39
C ASN A 284 7.06 -6.46 -15.05
N SER A 285 6.74 -7.43 -14.21
CA SER A 285 7.24 -7.50 -12.85
C SER A 285 8.69 -7.94 -12.79
N ARG A 286 9.44 -7.33 -11.89
CA ARG A 286 10.82 -7.72 -11.56
C ARG A 286 10.86 -8.80 -10.51
N HIS A 287 11.98 -9.52 -10.44
CA HIS A 287 12.11 -10.64 -9.52
C HIS A 287 13.01 -10.30 -8.34
N ILE A 288 12.66 -10.76 -7.13
CA ILE A 288 13.44 -10.43 -5.91
C ILE A 288 14.90 -10.92 -5.93
N ASN A 289 15.22 -11.87 -6.83
CA ASN A 289 16.54 -12.51 -6.94
C ASN A 289 17.57 -11.68 -7.75
N GLU A 290 17.22 -10.48 -8.19
CA GLU A 290 18.07 -9.62 -9.04
C GLU A 290 19.40 -9.21 -8.40
N LEU A 291 19.48 -9.09 -7.07
CA LEU A 291 20.71 -8.65 -6.38
C LEU A 291 21.87 -9.67 -6.39
N LYS A 292 21.70 -10.81 -7.05
CA LYS A 292 22.80 -11.77 -7.29
C LYS A 292 23.71 -11.28 -8.40
N ILE A 293 24.96 -11.76 -8.41
CA ILE A 293 25.92 -11.43 -9.47
C ILE A 293 25.35 -11.90 -10.82
N PRO A 294 25.17 -11.00 -11.82
CA PRO A 294 24.66 -11.37 -13.13
C PRO A 294 25.58 -12.37 -13.82
N GLN A 295 25.01 -13.38 -14.48
CA GLN A 295 25.80 -14.41 -15.18
C GLN A 295 26.63 -13.82 -16.34
N ASN A 296 26.11 -12.78 -17.00
CA ASN A 296 26.78 -12.08 -18.11
C ASN A 296 26.71 -10.57 -17.90
N LEU A 297 27.81 -9.95 -17.48
CA LEU A 297 27.96 -8.50 -17.51
C LEU A 297 28.35 -8.07 -18.94
N PRO A 298 27.71 -7.05 -19.52
CA PRO A 298 28.03 -6.61 -20.87
C PRO A 298 29.47 -6.10 -20.93
N LYS A 299 30.26 -6.66 -21.85
CA LYS A 299 31.57 -6.09 -22.24
C LYS A 299 31.31 -4.87 -23.14
N ARG A 300 30.88 -3.74 -22.57
CA ARG A 300 30.73 -2.52 -23.38
C ARG A 300 32.11 -1.94 -23.70
N PRO A 301 32.36 -1.49 -24.94
CA PRO A 301 33.49 -0.62 -25.22
C PRO A 301 33.27 0.71 -24.47
N HIS A 302 34.32 1.23 -23.83
CA HIS A 302 34.30 2.51 -23.12
C HIS A 302 33.60 3.60 -23.95
N GLN A 303 32.38 3.98 -23.57
CA GLN A 303 31.78 5.21 -24.09
C GLN A 303 32.24 6.36 -23.19
N PRO A 304 32.82 7.44 -23.76
CA PRO A 304 33.18 8.61 -22.97
C PRO A 304 31.91 9.17 -22.29
N TYR A 305 32.05 9.50 -21.01
CA TYR A 305 30.99 10.05 -20.17
C TYR A 305 30.23 11.19 -20.89
N ARG A 306 28.90 11.14 -20.92
CA ARG A 306 28.10 12.33 -21.26
C ARG A 306 28.45 13.46 -20.28
N ASN A 307 28.40 14.72 -20.72
CA ASN A 307 28.79 15.91 -19.94
C ASN A 307 28.14 16.01 -18.53
N CYS A 308 26.98 15.37 -18.30
CA CYS A 308 26.32 15.28 -16.99
C CYS A 308 27.07 14.42 -15.95
N CYS A 309 28.14 13.73 -16.34
CA CYS A 309 28.88 12.79 -15.51
C CYS A 309 30.34 13.18 -15.28
N GLN A 310 30.71 14.46 -15.48
CA GLN A 310 32.06 14.92 -15.18
C GLN A 310 32.29 15.04 -13.65
N PRO A 311 33.41 14.52 -13.11
CA PRO A 311 33.67 14.46 -11.67
C PRO A 311 33.77 15.83 -10.97
N ASN A 312 33.99 16.92 -11.71
CA ASN A 312 34.11 18.27 -11.14
C ASN A 312 32.78 18.85 -10.62
N VAL A 313 31.63 18.23 -10.92
CA VAL A 313 30.31 18.62 -10.38
C VAL A 313 29.96 17.83 -9.10
N LEU A 314 30.58 16.66 -8.89
CA LEU A 314 30.33 15.78 -7.74
C LEU A 314 30.82 16.34 -6.40
N LEU A 315 31.77 17.28 -6.41
CA LEU A 315 32.36 17.89 -5.20
C LEU A 315 31.92 19.34 -4.96
N ALA A 316 31.41 20.06 -5.96
CA ALA A 316 31.11 21.48 -5.86
C ALA A 316 29.69 21.81 -5.35
N GLU A 317 28.78 20.84 -5.29
CA GLU A 317 27.34 21.07 -5.02
C GLU A 317 26.87 20.57 -3.63
N LEU A 318 27.79 20.29 -2.71
CA LEU A 318 27.47 20.06 -1.29
C LEU A 318 26.91 21.32 -0.58
N ASN A 319 26.85 22.46 -1.28
CA ASN A 319 26.45 23.78 -0.76
C ASN A 319 25.11 24.29 -1.31
N GLY A 320 24.13 23.40 -1.55
CA GLY A 320 22.71 23.74 -1.66
C GLY A 320 22.33 24.66 -2.82
N VAL A 321 21.98 24.10 -3.99
CA VAL A 321 21.16 24.78 -5.01
C VAL A 321 20.18 23.81 -5.69
N SER A 322 18.92 24.27 -5.76
CA SER A 322 17.71 23.83 -6.48
C SER A 322 17.70 22.50 -7.27
N ALA A 323 16.64 21.73 -7.00
CA ALA A 323 16.21 20.51 -7.67
C ALA A 323 15.69 20.69 -9.12
N ASP A 324 15.56 21.93 -9.63
CA ASP A 324 14.78 22.22 -10.84
C ASP A 324 15.55 22.02 -12.17
N LEU A 325 16.85 21.72 -12.14
CA LEU A 325 17.66 21.48 -13.34
C LEU A 325 17.68 20.01 -13.82
N PHE A 326 17.05 19.08 -13.09
CA PHE A 326 17.27 17.64 -13.23
C PHE A 326 16.30 16.87 -14.14
N GLU A 327 15.26 17.51 -14.68
CA GLU A 327 14.24 16.79 -15.46
C GLU A 327 14.67 16.35 -16.88
N LYS A 328 15.85 16.75 -17.38
CA LYS A 328 16.18 16.58 -18.81
C LYS A 328 17.13 15.42 -19.17
N ASN A 329 17.69 14.66 -18.23
CA ASN A 329 18.46 13.45 -18.57
C ASN A 329 18.48 12.42 -17.43
N THR A 330 17.44 11.59 -17.35
CA THR A 330 17.23 10.60 -16.27
C THR A 330 17.99 9.29 -16.45
N ASP A 331 18.73 9.11 -17.55
CA ASP A 331 19.41 7.85 -17.88
C ASP A 331 20.94 8.03 -17.91
N CYS A 332 21.53 8.28 -16.75
CA CYS A 332 22.98 8.31 -16.58
C CYS A 332 23.42 7.77 -15.21
N ALA A 333 24.64 7.23 -15.12
CA ALA A 333 25.18 6.64 -13.89
C ALA A 333 25.09 7.59 -12.67
N CYS A 334 25.36 8.88 -12.86
CA CYS A 334 25.36 9.87 -11.78
C CYS A 334 23.98 10.05 -11.13
N PHE A 335 22.90 9.94 -11.91
CA PHE A 335 21.55 10.02 -11.39
C PHE A 335 21.27 8.88 -10.40
N TYR A 336 21.52 7.64 -10.83
CA TYR A 336 21.34 6.44 -9.99
C TYR A 336 22.28 6.44 -8.78
N MET A 337 23.55 6.81 -8.95
CA MET A 337 24.51 6.92 -7.84
C MET A 337 24.06 7.93 -6.77
N ARG A 338 23.55 9.11 -7.18
CA ARG A 338 23.08 10.16 -6.25
C ARG A 338 21.80 9.71 -5.53
N ARG A 339 20.86 9.11 -6.28
CA ARG A 339 19.62 8.55 -5.71
C ARG A 339 19.92 7.45 -4.70
N ALA A 340 20.83 6.53 -5.03
CA ALA A 340 21.27 5.47 -4.13
C ALA A 340 21.93 6.01 -2.86
N LEU A 341 22.79 7.03 -2.98
CA LEU A 341 23.45 7.65 -1.82
C LEU A 341 22.43 8.32 -0.89
N GLN A 342 21.46 9.06 -1.44
CA GLN A 342 20.41 9.70 -0.65
C GLN A 342 19.51 8.69 0.06
N ALA A 343 19.17 7.57 -0.60
CA ALA A 343 18.45 6.47 0.03
C ALA A 343 19.29 5.80 1.13
N TYR A 344 20.56 5.50 0.86
CA TYR A 344 21.47 4.89 1.84
C TYR A 344 21.64 5.74 3.11
N GLN A 345 21.72 7.07 2.98
CA GLN A 345 21.87 7.99 4.11
C GLN A 345 20.68 7.99 5.08
N ARG A 346 19.47 7.66 4.59
CA ARG A 346 18.26 7.55 5.42
C ARG A 346 18.26 6.31 6.32
N LYS A 347 19.08 5.29 5.98
CA LYS A 347 19.30 4.06 6.77
C LYS A 347 18.04 3.22 7.05
N TRP A 348 16.97 3.38 6.27
CA TRP A 348 15.79 2.50 6.36
C TRP A 348 15.97 1.26 5.49
N MET A 349 15.45 0.11 5.92
CA MET A 349 15.65 -1.16 5.23
C MET A 349 15.18 -1.12 3.77
N GLY A 350 13.98 -0.61 3.50
CA GLY A 350 13.46 -0.45 2.13
C GLY A 350 14.30 0.50 1.26
N ASP A 351 14.84 1.58 1.84
CA ASP A 351 15.74 2.52 1.14
C ASP A 351 17.12 1.90 0.88
N LEU A 352 17.67 1.12 1.81
CA LEU A 352 18.92 0.38 1.61
C LEU A 352 18.77 -0.63 0.47
N TYR A 353 17.61 -1.30 0.39
CA TYR A 353 17.29 -2.22 -0.69
C TYR A 353 17.14 -1.49 -2.03
N ALA A 354 16.43 -0.35 -2.06
CA ALA A 354 16.32 0.49 -3.26
C ALA A 354 17.69 1.03 -3.72
N ALA A 355 18.54 1.45 -2.79
CA ALA A 355 19.91 1.89 -3.07
C ALA A 355 20.76 0.74 -3.65
N ALA A 356 20.65 -0.47 -3.12
CA ALA A 356 21.32 -1.65 -3.66
C ALA A 356 20.91 -1.90 -5.12
N ARG A 357 19.61 -1.78 -5.44
CA ARG A 357 19.10 -1.94 -6.81
C ARG A 357 19.65 -0.87 -7.77
N ASP A 358 19.75 0.38 -7.32
CA ASP A 358 20.35 1.45 -8.11
C ASP A 358 21.83 1.21 -8.39
N TYR A 359 22.60 0.79 -7.38
CA TYR A 359 23.99 0.43 -7.58
C TYR A 359 24.15 -0.77 -8.54
N LEU A 360 23.29 -1.79 -8.43
CA LEU A 360 23.28 -2.91 -9.36
C LEU A 360 22.97 -2.45 -10.78
N HIS A 361 21.98 -1.58 -10.96
CA HIS A 361 21.65 -1.02 -12.27
C HIS A 361 22.86 -0.31 -12.88
N VAL A 362 23.60 0.47 -12.07
CA VAL A 362 24.83 1.12 -12.52
C VAL A 362 25.88 0.10 -12.92
N ILE A 363 26.10 -0.96 -12.14
CA ILE A 363 27.05 -2.03 -12.46
C ILE A 363 26.70 -2.72 -13.78
N GLN A 364 25.42 -2.99 -14.03
CA GLN A 364 24.96 -3.65 -15.24
C GLN A 364 25.14 -2.80 -16.50
N HIS A 365 25.02 -1.47 -16.41
CA HIS A 365 25.09 -0.56 -17.56
C HIS A 365 26.45 0.12 -17.72
N TRP A 366 27.18 0.31 -16.61
CA TRP A 366 28.48 0.97 -16.47
C TRP A 366 29.42 0.17 -15.53
N PRO A 367 29.88 -1.02 -15.94
CA PRO A 367 30.66 -1.93 -15.08
C PRO A 367 32.03 -1.38 -14.62
N ASP A 368 32.57 -0.35 -15.29
CA ASP A 368 33.82 0.31 -14.89
C ASP A 368 33.68 1.15 -13.61
N HIS A 369 32.44 1.40 -13.14
CA HIS A 369 32.16 2.29 -12.02
C HIS A 369 32.40 1.60 -10.66
N LYS A 370 33.66 1.53 -10.22
CA LYS A 370 34.08 0.85 -8.98
C LYS A 370 33.29 1.24 -7.72
N GLN A 371 32.90 2.52 -7.61
CA GLN A 371 32.12 3.01 -6.46
C GLN A 371 30.71 2.42 -6.39
N ALA A 372 30.14 1.95 -7.52
CA ALA A 372 28.84 1.29 -7.50
C ALA A 372 28.92 -0.08 -6.82
N TYR A 373 30.00 -0.85 -7.06
CA TYR A 373 30.25 -2.11 -6.35
C TYR A 373 30.41 -1.90 -4.85
N ILE A 374 31.21 -0.91 -4.45
CA ILE A 374 31.39 -0.55 -3.04
C ILE A 374 30.06 -0.15 -2.41
N GLY A 375 29.27 0.68 -3.09
CA GLY A 375 27.93 1.08 -2.65
C GLY A 375 26.98 -0.11 -2.46
N LEU A 376 26.94 -1.03 -3.43
CA LEU A 376 26.14 -2.25 -3.35
C LEU A 376 26.55 -3.12 -2.15
N ILE A 377 27.85 -3.38 -1.97
CA ILE A 377 28.36 -4.18 -0.85
C ILE A 377 28.01 -3.53 0.49
N LYS A 378 28.14 -2.21 0.62
CA LYS A 378 27.72 -1.46 1.82
C LYS A 378 26.24 -1.62 2.12
N CYS A 379 25.38 -1.58 1.10
CA CYS A 379 23.94 -1.79 1.29
C CYS A 379 23.66 -3.23 1.76
N LEU A 380 24.31 -4.23 1.16
CA LEU A 380 24.14 -5.63 1.55
C LEU A 380 24.60 -5.89 2.99
N ILE A 381 25.72 -5.31 3.41
CA ILE A 381 26.20 -5.37 4.80
C ILE A 381 25.20 -4.70 5.74
N ALA A 382 24.72 -3.50 5.41
CA ALA A 382 23.75 -2.76 6.23
C ALA A 382 22.41 -3.52 6.39
N MET A 383 21.97 -4.24 5.35
CA MET A 383 20.80 -5.14 5.40
C MET A 383 21.09 -6.50 6.04
N LYS A 384 22.33 -6.78 6.47
CA LYS A 384 22.78 -8.07 7.04
C LYS A 384 22.72 -9.25 6.05
N TRP A 385 22.85 -9.01 4.75
CA TRP A 385 22.86 -10.04 3.70
C TRP A 385 24.28 -10.57 3.48
N GLU A 386 24.75 -11.34 4.45
CA GLU A 386 26.14 -11.80 4.56
C GLU A 386 26.64 -12.57 3.33
N ASP A 387 25.85 -13.53 2.84
CA ASP A 387 26.24 -14.41 1.74
C ASP A 387 26.45 -13.62 0.43
N GLU A 388 25.52 -12.73 0.10
CA GLU A 388 25.59 -11.86 -1.07
C GLU A 388 26.70 -10.82 -0.93
N ALA A 389 26.83 -10.18 0.23
CA ALA A 389 27.90 -9.22 0.48
C ALA A 389 29.28 -9.87 0.26
N ASN A 390 29.47 -11.09 0.79
CA ASN A 390 30.69 -11.86 0.61
C ASN A 390 30.92 -12.27 -0.85
N ALA A 391 29.88 -12.69 -1.56
CA ALA A 391 29.97 -13.05 -2.97
C ALA A 391 30.37 -11.84 -3.83
N TRP A 392 29.72 -10.69 -3.63
CA TRP A 392 30.03 -9.44 -4.34
C TRP A 392 31.41 -8.91 -4.01
N LEU A 393 31.84 -8.97 -2.75
CA LEU A 393 33.18 -8.56 -2.34
C LEU A 393 34.27 -9.40 -3.03
N LYS A 394 34.12 -10.73 -3.03
CA LYS A 394 35.03 -11.65 -3.75
C LYS A 394 35.04 -11.39 -5.26
N HIS A 395 33.88 -11.10 -5.83
CA HIS A 395 33.77 -10.76 -7.25
C HIS A 395 34.49 -9.45 -7.57
N PHE A 396 34.30 -8.42 -6.75
CA PHE A 396 34.94 -7.12 -6.90
C PHE A 396 36.46 -7.19 -6.78
N THR A 397 37.00 -7.90 -5.77
CA THR A 397 38.46 -8.05 -5.61
C THR A 397 39.10 -8.86 -6.74
N LYS A 398 38.37 -9.84 -7.29
CA LYS A 398 38.82 -10.57 -8.49
C LYS A 398 38.87 -9.69 -9.74
N LEU A 399 37.93 -8.75 -9.89
CA LEU A 399 37.89 -7.82 -11.03
C LEU A 399 38.91 -6.68 -10.91
N TYR A 400 39.15 -6.19 -9.69
CA TYR A 400 40.03 -5.06 -9.39
C TYR A 400 41.03 -5.39 -8.28
N PRO A 401 42.03 -6.26 -8.55
CA PRO A 401 43.02 -6.66 -7.53
C PRO A 401 43.79 -5.47 -6.93
N GLU A 402 43.99 -4.40 -7.71
CA GLU A 402 44.65 -3.18 -7.25
C GLU A 402 43.89 -2.47 -6.12
N CYS A 403 42.57 -2.66 -6.04
CA CYS A 403 41.73 -2.06 -5.01
C CYS A 403 41.71 -2.87 -3.70
N GLU A 404 42.25 -4.09 -3.67
CA GLU A 404 42.26 -4.95 -2.47
C GLU A 404 43.01 -4.30 -1.29
N THR A 405 44.07 -3.54 -1.59
CA THR A 405 44.86 -2.84 -0.56
C THR A 405 44.26 -1.51 -0.12
N SER A 406 43.19 -1.04 -0.79
CA SER A 406 42.55 0.25 -0.50
C SER A 406 41.90 0.27 0.89
N SER A 407 41.90 1.44 1.52
CA SER A 407 41.27 1.64 2.83
C SER A 407 39.77 1.32 2.80
N GLN A 408 39.08 1.63 1.70
CA GLN A 408 37.65 1.34 1.54
C GLN A 408 37.35 -0.16 1.56
N VAL A 409 38.12 -0.97 0.84
CA VAL A 409 37.91 -2.43 0.80
C VAL A 409 38.26 -3.08 2.13
N LYS A 410 39.34 -2.65 2.79
CA LYS A 410 39.70 -3.11 4.14
C LYS A 410 38.56 -2.87 5.14
N PHE A 411 37.97 -1.68 5.12
CA PHE A 411 36.83 -1.35 5.96
C PHE A 411 35.62 -2.27 5.69
N LEU A 412 35.31 -2.58 4.42
CA LEU A 412 34.22 -3.52 4.10
C LEU A 412 34.51 -4.95 4.61
N VAL A 413 35.76 -5.40 4.54
CA VAL A 413 36.18 -6.70 5.07
C VAL A 413 35.99 -6.73 6.58
N GLU A 414 36.38 -5.68 7.29
CA GLU A 414 36.21 -5.54 8.74
C GLU A 414 34.73 -5.53 9.14
N GLU A 415 33.88 -4.76 8.45
CA GLU A 415 32.42 -4.74 8.70
C GLU A 415 31.77 -6.10 8.46
N LEU A 416 32.15 -6.79 7.39
CA LEU A 416 31.61 -8.13 7.08
C LEU A 416 32.09 -9.18 8.09
N GLN A 417 33.31 -9.07 8.61
CA GLN A 417 33.79 -9.91 9.70
C GLN A 417 33.04 -9.63 11.01
N ALA A 418 32.77 -8.36 11.33
CA ALA A 418 31.97 -7.98 12.48
C ALA A 418 30.55 -8.54 12.39
N LEU A 419 29.92 -8.48 11.20
CA LEU A 419 28.62 -9.07 10.94
C LEU A 419 28.62 -10.59 11.15
N LYS A 420 29.64 -11.29 10.65
CA LYS A 420 29.81 -12.75 10.85
C LYS A 420 29.91 -13.16 12.30
N ASN A 421 30.58 -12.33 13.10
CA ASN A 421 30.79 -12.59 14.52
C ASN A 421 29.59 -12.16 15.37
N SER A 422 28.56 -11.54 14.79
CA SER A 422 27.34 -11.16 15.51
C SER A 422 26.53 -12.40 15.89
N VAL A 423 26.06 -12.43 17.14
CA VAL A 423 25.22 -13.53 17.65
C VAL A 423 23.88 -13.50 16.91
N LYS A 424 23.60 -14.53 16.12
CA LYS A 424 22.26 -14.77 15.57
C LYS A 424 21.38 -15.27 16.71
N PHE A 425 20.54 -14.40 17.25
CA PHE A 425 19.46 -14.84 18.14
C PHE A 425 18.48 -15.66 17.30
N GLU A 426 18.41 -16.97 17.55
CA GLU A 426 17.32 -17.78 17.03
C GLU A 426 16.05 -17.40 17.79
N GLU A 427 15.08 -16.81 17.09
CA GLU A 427 13.74 -16.60 17.64
C GLU A 427 13.09 -17.97 17.89
N THR A 428 13.18 -18.42 19.14
CA THR A 428 12.51 -19.65 19.60
C THR A 428 10.99 -19.42 19.59
N GLY A 429 10.25 -20.30 18.91
CA GLY A 429 8.78 -20.30 18.91
C GLY A 429 8.10 -19.80 17.61
N VAL A 430 8.85 -19.46 16.57
CA VAL A 430 8.27 -19.03 15.29
C VAL A 430 7.75 -20.23 14.48
N LYS A 431 6.45 -20.22 14.13
CA LYS A 431 5.85 -21.23 13.25
C LYS A 431 6.46 -21.13 11.84
N LYS A 432 7.03 -22.23 11.37
CA LYS A 432 7.66 -22.34 10.04
C LYS A 432 6.62 -22.62 8.96
N VAL A 433 6.88 -22.05 7.79
CA VAL A 433 6.12 -22.26 6.56
C VAL A 433 6.59 -23.54 5.87
N GLU A 434 5.68 -24.25 5.19
CA GLU A 434 6.02 -25.40 4.34
C GLU A 434 7.00 -25.02 3.22
N ASP A 435 7.87 -25.94 2.82
CA ASP A 435 8.96 -25.65 1.87
C ASP A 435 8.46 -25.18 0.50
N ASP A 436 7.34 -25.73 0.01
CA ASP A 436 6.72 -25.33 -1.27
C ASP A 436 6.20 -23.88 -1.22
N GLU A 437 5.48 -23.52 -0.16
CA GLU A 437 4.99 -22.15 0.05
C GLU A 437 6.16 -21.17 0.26
N LYS A 438 7.20 -21.57 1.01
CA LYS A 438 8.42 -20.77 1.18
C LYS A 438 9.10 -20.50 -0.17
N LYS A 439 9.14 -21.49 -1.06
CA LYS A 439 9.70 -21.34 -2.41
C LYS A 439 8.91 -20.32 -3.22
N LEU A 440 7.57 -20.37 -3.19
CA LEU A 440 6.71 -19.39 -3.88
C LEU A 440 6.91 -17.97 -3.33
N ARG A 441 7.04 -17.83 -2.01
CA ARG A 441 7.33 -16.54 -1.36
C ARG A 441 8.69 -15.98 -1.77
N LEU A 442 9.70 -16.83 -1.91
CA LEU A 442 11.02 -16.46 -2.45
C LEU A 442 11.03 -16.25 -3.98
N ASP A 443 9.94 -16.62 -4.65
CA ASP A 443 9.69 -16.39 -6.08
C ASP A 443 8.76 -15.19 -6.32
N SER A 444 8.61 -14.32 -5.32
CA SER A 444 7.77 -13.14 -5.41
C SER A 444 8.31 -12.16 -6.47
N PHE A 445 7.39 -11.40 -7.04
CA PHE A 445 7.69 -10.22 -7.80
C PHE A 445 7.91 -9.01 -6.89
N ASP A 446 8.94 -8.23 -7.23
CA ASP A 446 9.42 -7.09 -6.47
C ASP A 446 8.72 -5.79 -6.91
N PHE A 447 8.84 -4.75 -6.08
CA PHE A 447 8.24 -3.44 -6.34
C PHE A 447 9.02 -2.64 -7.41
N GLU A 448 8.33 -1.71 -8.06
CA GLU A 448 8.91 -0.71 -8.95
C GLU A 448 9.22 0.61 -8.22
N LYS A 449 8.33 1.03 -7.30
CA LYS A 449 8.49 2.28 -6.54
C LYS A 449 8.04 2.14 -5.08
N ILE A 450 8.57 3.02 -4.24
CA ILE A 450 8.24 3.14 -2.82
C ILE A 450 7.81 4.58 -2.53
N TYR A 451 6.69 4.76 -1.83
CA TYR A 451 6.21 6.06 -1.36
C TYR A 451 6.36 6.13 0.14
N ILE A 452 7.07 7.16 0.58
CA ILE A 452 7.57 7.30 1.93
C ILE A 452 6.93 8.51 2.55
N GLY A 453 6.57 8.38 3.83
CA GLY A 453 6.22 9.53 4.68
C GLY A 453 5.01 9.32 5.55
N HIS A 454 4.08 8.45 5.15
CA HIS A 454 2.94 8.09 5.97
C HIS A 454 3.36 7.15 7.11
N CYS A 455 2.42 6.86 8.00
CA CYS A 455 2.55 5.97 9.12
C CYS A 455 1.32 5.06 9.19
N ASN A 456 1.57 3.76 9.37
CA ASN A 456 0.55 2.72 9.40
C ASN A 456 0.94 1.66 10.43
N THR A 457 0.80 1.96 11.72
CA THR A 457 1.24 1.08 12.82
C THR A 457 0.12 0.71 13.78
N THR A 458 -0.98 1.44 13.77
CA THR A 458 -2.01 1.40 14.82
C THR A 458 -3.25 0.63 14.38
N THR A 459 -3.68 0.81 13.13
CA THR A 459 -4.94 0.27 12.60
C THR A 459 -4.69 -0.80 11.54
N ASP A 460 -5.59 -1.78 11.44
CA ASP A 460 -5.51 -2.84 10.42
C ASP A 460 -6.10 -2.45 9.04
N ILE A 461 -6.48 -1.17 8.87
CA ILE A 461 -7.03 -0.58 7.65
C ILE A 461 -6.30 0.74 7.38
N LYS A 462 -5.71 0.88 6.18
CA LYS A 462 -5.11 2.15 5.73
C LYS A 462 -5.14 2.28 4.22
N GLU A 463 -6.12 3.02 3.72
CA GLU A 463 -6.32 3.15 2.28
C GLU A 463 -5.20 3.96 1.61
N ALA A 464 -4.79 3.49 0.44
CA ALA A 464 -3.90 4.19 -0.48
C ALA A 464 -4.45 4.01 -1.90
N ASN A 465 -4.68 5.11 -2.61
CA ASN A 465 -5.36 5.11 -3.91
C ASN A 465 -4.60 5.92 -4.95
N PHE A 466 -4.83 5.59 -6.22
CA PHE A 466 -4.37 6.38 -7.35
C PHE A 466 -5.24 7.63 -7.53
N LEU A 467 -4.64 8.71 -8.03
CA LEU A 467 -5.28 10.00 -8.20
C LEU A 467 -4.81 10.68 -9.50
N GLY A 468 -5.72 11.44 -10.09
CA GLY A 468 -5.44 12.22 -11.29
C GLY A 468 -5.51 11.49 -12.61
N ASP A 469 -5.37 12.27 -13.67
CA ASP A 469 -5.47 11.79 -15.04
C ASP A 469 -4.39 10.73 -15.28
N CYS A 470 -4.79 9.54 -15.75
CA CYS A 470 -3.88 8.39 -15.93
C CYS A 470 -3.12 7.97 -14.66
N ASP A 471 -3.69 8.22 -13.47
CA ASP A 471 -3.12 7.79 -12.18
C ASP A 471 -1.74 8.40 -11.89
N ASN A 472 -1.51 9.66 -12.27
CA ASN A 472 -0.21 10.33 -12.13
C ASN A 472 0.18 10.67 -10.67
N TYR A 473 -0.76 10.58 -9.73
CA TYR A 473 -0.53 10.84 -8.32
C TYR A 473 -1.03 9.66 -7.47
N ILE A 474 -0.55 9.62 -6.23
CA ILE A 474 -0.96 8.66 -5.21
C ILE A 474 -1.41 9.44 -3.99
N CYS A 475 -2.47 9.00 -3.31
CA CYS A 475 -2.87 9.56 -2.03
C CYS A 475 -3.09 8.47 -0.97
N ALA A 476 -2.75 8.76 0.29
CA ALA A 476 -2.94 7.84 1.41
C ALA A 476 -3.22 8.60 2.71
N GLY A 477 -3.95 7.95 3.63
CA GLY A 477 -4.10 8.40 5.01
C GLY A 477 -2.92 7.97 5.90
N SER A 478 -2.85 8.53 7.10
CA SER A 478 -1.78 8.28 8.07
C SER A 478 -2.27 8.29 9.52
N ASP A 479 -1.52 7.64 10.41
CA ASP A 479 -1.82 7.49 11.85
C ASP A 479 -1.67 8.77 12.69
N GLU A 480 -1.15 9.84 12.11
CA GLU A 480 -1.11 11.18 12.72
C GLU A 480 -2.18 12.12 12.16
N GLY A 481 -3.15 11.57 11.43
CA GLY A 481 -4.30 12.32 10.93
C GLY A 481 -4.02 13.06 9.64
N ILE A 482 -2.87 12.81 9.00
CA ILE A 482 -2.45 13.51 7.77
C ILE A 482 -2.81 12.69 6.53
N ILE A 483 -3.27 13.39 5.51
CA ILE A 483 -3.39 12.91 4.13
C ILE A 483 -2.12 13.30 3.38
N PHE A 484 -1.43 12.32 2.81
CA PHE A 484 -0.31 12.54 1.91
C PHE A 484 -0.71 12.36 0.46
N ILE A 485 -0.13 13.17 -0.42
CA ILE A 485 -0.24 13.03 -1.87
C ILE A 485 1.17 13.09 -2.46
N TRP A 486 1.51 12.06 -3.24
CA TRP A 486 2.79 11.95 -3.93
C TRP A 486 2.59 12.09 -5.44
N ASP A 487 3.58 12.66 -6.11
CA ASP A 487 3.75 12.47 -7.55
C ASP A 487 4.24 11.04 -7.80
N LYS A 488 3.49 10.27 -8.60
CA LYS A 488 3.79 8.84 -8.84
C LYS A 488 5.14 8.66 -9.53
N LYS A 489 5.56 9.59 -10.38
CA LYS A 489 6.79 9.44 -11.18
C LYS A 489 8.05 9.65 -10.34
N SER A 490 8.09 10.76 -9.61
CA SER A 490 9.23 11.20 -8.79
C SER A 490 9.22 10.62 -7.38
N MET A 491 8.08 10.12 -6.89
CA MET A 491 7.86 9.64 -5.52
C MET A 491 7.93 10.76 -4.46
N ASN A 492 8.00 12.03 -4.88
CA ASN A 492 8.04 13.16 -3.97
C ASN A 492 6.64 13.45 -3.42
N VAL A 493 6.57 13.79 -2.12
CA VAL A 493 5.36 14.34 -1.51
C VAL A 493 5.10 15.71 -2.14
N VAL A 494 4.00 15.83 -2.89
CA VAL A 494 3.58 17.11 -3.49
C VAL A 494 2.59 17.86 -2.60
N ARG A 495 1.91 17.15 -1.69
CA ARG A 495 0.92 17.73 -0.78
C ARG A 495 0.80 16.90 0.49
N ALA A 496 0.66 17.57 1.62
CA ALA A 496 0.26 16.97 2.88
C ALA A 496 -0.77 17.86 3.59
N LEU A 497 -1.86 17.26 4.07
CA LEU A 497 -3.03 17.94 4.62
C LEU A 497 -3.45 17.32 5.96
N PHE A 498 -3.72 18.13 6.98
CA PHE A 498 -4.33 17.67 8.23
C PHE A 498 -5.78 17.26 7.98
N GLY A 499 -5.99 15.95 7.85
CA GLY A 499 -7.26 15.30 7.58
C GLY A 499 -8.12 15.20 8.84
N ASP A 500 -7.78 14.27 9.72
CA ASP A 500 -8.49 13.98 10.96
C ASP A 500 -7.69 14.45 12.19
N ASN A 501 -8.35 14.50 13.34
CA ASN A 501 -7.68 14.88 14.59
C ASN A 501 -6.70 13.81 15.10
N SER A 502 -6.85 12.56 14.67
CA SER A 502 -6.08 11.43 15.19
C SER A 502 -5.53 10.57 14.05
N ILE A 503 -6.39 9.81 13.37
CA ILE A 503 -5.98 8.85 12.34
C ILE A 503 -6.89 9.02 11.13
N VAL A 504 -6.31 9.08 9.94
CA VAL A 504 -7.04 8.93 8.67
C VAL A 504 -6.89 7.48 8.21
N ASN A 505 -8.01 6.76 8.10
CA ASN A 505 -8.03 5.36 7.64
C ASN A 505 -8.45 5.25 6.17
N CYS A 506 -9.42 6.07 5.75
CA CYS A 506 -10.02 6.00 4.43
C CYS A 506 -9.71 7.25 3.62
N ILE A 507 -9.43 7.05 2.34
CA ILE A 507 -9.22 8.14 1.39
C ILE A 507 -9.67 7.71 0.00
N GLN A 508 -10.81 8.22 -0.43
CA GLN A 508 -11.45 7.84 -1.68
C GLN A 508 -11.49 9.03 -2.64
N PRO A 509 -10.68 9.01 -3.71
CA PRO A 509 -10.78 10.01 -4.77
C PRO A 509 -12.10 9.85 -5.53
N HIS A 510 -12.71 10.97 -5.90
CA HIS A 510 -13.93 10.97 -6.70
C HIS A 510 -13.65 10.41 -8.11
N PRO A 511 -14.52 9.58 -8.70
CA PRO A 511 -14.27 8.87 -9.96
C PRO A 511 -14.12 9.78 -11.19
N SER A 512 -14.55 11.04 -11.11
CA SER A 512 -14.52 11.96 -12.26
C SER A 512 -14.30 13.46 -11.97
N ALA A 513 -13.80 13.83 -10.78
CA ALA A 513 -13.66 15.23 -10.37
C ALA A 513 -12.48 15.38 -9.41
N CYS A 514 -11.97 16.61 -9.28
CA CYS A 514 -10.90 16.96 -8.34
C CYS A 514 -11.39 16.99 -6.88
N VAL A 515 -11.98 15.89 -6.40
CA VAL A 515 -12.54 15.80 -5.05
C VAL A 515 -11.99 14.55 -4.39
N ILE A 516 -11.65 14.66 -3.11
CA ILE A 516 -11.27 13.53 -2.27
C ILE A 516 -12.27 13.49 -1.12
N ALA A 517 -12.72 12.29 -0.74
CA ALA A 517 -13.38 12.06 0.53
C ALA A 517 -12.41 11.34 1.48
N SER A 518 -12.34 11.73 2.74
CA SER A 518 -11.57 11.02 3.75
C SER A 518 -12.35 10.80 5.02
N SER A 519 -11.95 9.79 5.78
CA SER A 519 -12.44 9.52 7.12
C SER A 519 -11.43 8.67 7.90
N GLY A 520 -11.72 8.45 9.18
CA GLY A 520 -10.84 7.72 10.06
C GLY A 520 -11.48 7.46 11.42
N ILE A 521 -10.79 7.81 12.49
CA ILE A 521 -11.32 7.65 13.86
C ILE A 521 -12.37 8.74 14.19
N ASP A 522 -12.37 9.84 13.45
CA ASP A 522 -13.40 10.86 13.59
C ASP A 522 -14.77 10.32 13.12
N THR A 523 -15.85 10.90 13.67
CA THR A 523 -17.23 10.58 13.27
C THR A 523 -17.67 11.29 11.98
N ALA A 524 -16.91 12.30 11.53
CA ALA A 524 -17.26 13.11 10.38
C ALA A 524 -16.53 12.66 9.10
N VAL A 525 -17.22 12.69 7.97
CA VAL A 525 -16.62 12.51 6.65
C VAL A 525 -16.13 13.85 6.12
N LYS A 526 -14.91 13.93 5.58
CA LYS A 526 -14.32 15.19 5.11
C LYS A 526 -14.25 15.20 3.59
N ILE A 527 -14.72 16.28 2.99
CA ILE A 527 -14.68 16.52 1.53
C ILE A 527 -13.60 17.56 1.24
N TRP A 528 -12.71 17.23 0.30
CA TRP A 528 -11.56 18.04 -0.09
C TRP A 528 -11.67 18.43 -1.55
N SER A 529 -11.49 19.72 -1.84
CA SER A 529 -11.46 20.23 -3.21
C SER A 529 -10.51 21.42 -3.36
N PRO A 530 -10.14 21.79 -4.60
CA PRO A 530 -9.31 22.96 -4.85
C PRO A 530 -9.99 24.24 -4.35
N ARG A 531 -9.36 24.89 -3.37
CA ARG A 531 -9.82 26.16 -2.82
C ARG A 531 -9.75 27.28 -3.87
N PRO A 532 -10.65 28.28 -3.83
CA PRO A 532 -10.55 29.46 -4.69
C PRO A 532 -9.28 30.26 -4.38
N GLU A 533 -8.76 30.99 -5.37
CA GLU A 533 -7.59 31.88 -5.22
C GLU A 533 -8.01 33.25 -4.65
N ASP A 534 -8.79 33.23 -3.56
CA ASP A 534 -9.32 34.43 -2.90
C ASP A 534 -8.39 35.00 -1.83
N GLY A 535 -7.17 34.47 -1.72
CA GLY A 535 -6.15 34.87 -0.75
C GLY A 535 -6.36 34.32 0.67
N LYS A 536 -7.42 33.52 0.92
CA LYS A 536 -7.61 32.90 2.24
C LYS A 536 -6.57 31.81 2.48
N VAL A 537 -5.93 31.85 3.64
CA VAL A 537 -4.94 30.85 4.05
C VAL A 537 -5.65 29.52 4.31
N ASN A 538 -5.15 28.45 3.70
CA ASN A 538 -5.56 27.09 4.01
C ASN A 538 -4.78 26.59 5.24
N ASN A 539 -5.44 26.53 6.39
CA ASN A 539 -4.83 26.12 7.65
C ASN A 539 -4.63 24.60 7.77
N ARG A 540 -5.18 23.80 6.85
CA ARG A 540 -4.97 22.35 6.84
C ARG A 540 -3.63 21.96 6.20
N ILE A 541 -2.86 22.92 5.71
CA ILE A 541 -1.58 22.68 5.05
C ILE A 541 -0.50 22.33 6.08
N VAL A 542 0.10 21.15 5.92
CA VAL A 542 1.32 20.79 6.66
C VAL A 542 2.48 21.60 6.10
N LYS A 543 3.10 22.45 6.93
CA LYS A 543 4.19 23.34 6.52
C LYS A 543 5.55 22.62 6.46
N CYS A 544 5.86 21.81 7.46
CA CYS A 544 7.15 21.12 7.60
C CYS A 544 7.03 19.62 7.29
N ILE A 545 6.87 19.28 6.01
CA ILE A 545 6.68 17.88 5.58
C ILE A 545 7.85 16.99 6.00
N SER A 546 9.09 17.46 5.88
CA SER A 546 10.28 16.68 6.24
C SER A 546 10.26 16.20 7.69
N THR A 547 9.90 17.08 8.63
CA THR A 547 9.82 16.74 10.06
C THR A 547 8.74 15.71 10.34
N VAL A 548 7.57 15.82 9.68
CA VAL A 548 6.49 14.83 9.80
C VAL A 548 6.96 13.48 9.27
N VAL A 549 7.57 13.47 8.08
CA VAL A 549 8.14 12.26 7.47
C VAL A 549 9.15 11.61 8.42
N GLU A 550 10.11 12.36 8.95
CA GLU A 550 11.11 11.84 9.88
C GLU A 550 10.47 11.27 11.16
N THR A 551 9.48 11.95 11.72
CA THR A 551 8.76 11.52 12.93
C THR A 551 7.99 10.21 12.70
N ASN A 552 7.27 10.12 11.58
CA ASN A 552 6.52 8.91 11.21
C ASN A 552 7.44 7.72 10.99
N GLN A 553 8.58 7.96 10.37
CA GLN A 553 9.57 6.91 10.09
C GLN A 553 10.24 6.43 11.37
N HIS A 554 10.52 7.34 12.30
CA HIS A 554 10.96 6.95 13.63
C HIS A 554 9.91 6.09 14.34
N ARG A 555 8.63 6.50 14.30
CA ARG A 555 7.52 5.72 14.89
C ARG A 555 7.41 4.30 14.31
N MET A 556 7.57 4.14 12.99
CA MET A 556 7.55 2.82 12.35
C MET A 556 8.78 1.95 12.70
N SER A 557 9.89 2.57 13.07
CA SER A 557 11.12 1.88 13.48
C SER A 557 11.20 1.56 14.98
N MET A 558 10.28 2.07 15.81
CA MET A 558 10.30 1.86 17.26
C MET A 558 9.98 0.39 17.61
N ASP A 559 10.64 -0.13 18.64
CA ASP A 559 10.28 -1.43 19.20
C ASP A 559 8.84 -1.40 19.76
N PRO A 560 8.05 -2.50 19.71
CA PRO A 560 6.72 -2.54 20.31
C PRO A 560 6.64 -2.06 21.77
N PHE A 561 7.67 -2.32 22.57
CA PHE A 561 7.74 -1.85 23.95
C PHE A 561 7.97 -0.35 24.02
N GLU A 562 8.84 0.19 23.18
CA GLU A 562 9.05 1.63 23.02
C GLU A 562 7.78 2.33 22.51
N SER A 563 7.13 1.76 21.50
CA SER A 563 5.86 2.24 20.96
C SER A 563 4.75 2.24 22.02
N MET A 564 4.69 1.19 22.86
CA MET A 564 3.77 1.14 24.01
C MET A 564 4.10 2.23 25.03
N LEU A 565 5.37 2.43 25.39
CA LEU A 565 5.79 3.46 26.33
C LEU A 565 5.51 4.88 25.81
N ALA A 566 5.80 5.13 24.53
CA ALA A 566 5.47 6.38 23.85
C ALA A 566 3.96 6.62 23.84
N SER A 567 3.17 5.58 23.57
CA SER A 567 1.69 5.64 23.63
C SER A 567 1.17 5.89 25.04
N MET A 568 1.92 5.49 26.07
CA MET A 568 1.64 5.79 27.49
C MET A 568 2.18 7.15 27.95
N GLY A 569 2.79 7.94 27.06
CA GLY A 569 3.28 9.29 27.34
C GLY A 569 4.67 9.37 27.97
N TYR A 570 5.44 8.27 27.99
CA TYR A 570 6.84 8.29 28.45
C TYR A 570 7.75 8.90 27.36
N GLN A 571 8.61 9.83 27.75
CA GLN A 571 9.68 10.33 26.88
C GLN A 571 10.77 9.27 26.74
N ILE A 572 11.11 8.90 25.51
CA ILE A 572 12.17 7.96 25.20
C ILE A 572 13.47 8.75 24.97
N GLU A 573 14.52 8.45 25.74
CA GLU A 573 15.84 9.07 25.61
C GLU A 573 16.40 8.86 24.20
N GLY A 574 16.82 9.94 23.53
CA GLY A 574 17.31 9.92 22.14
C GLY A 574 16.33 10.45 21.09
N SER A 575 15.07 10.75 21.47
CA SER A 575 14.15 11.51 20.62
C SER A 575 14.58 12.97 20.53
N ALA A 576 15.30 13.33 19.47
CA ALA A 576 15.68 14.71 19.17
C ALA A 576 14.49 15.52 18.65
N LEU A 577 13.43 15.64 19.46
CA LEU A 577 12.31 16.53 19.19
C LEU A 577 12.03 17.32 20.47
N ASP A 578 12.68 18.49 20.56
CA ASP A 578 12.32 19.52 21.52
C ASP A 578 10.81 19.80 21.40
N GLY A 579 10.09 19.55 22.49
CA GLY A 579 8.63 19.74 22.62
C GLY A 579 8.14 21.18 22.42
N SER A 580 9.01 22.10 22.02
CA SER A 580 8.68 23.47 21.64
C SER A 580 8.36 23.63 20.14
N SER A 581 8.65 22.63 19.29
CA SER A 581 8.40 22.69 17.84
C SER A 581 7.15 21.94 17.36
N ILE A 582 6.49 21.18 18.24
CA ILE A 582 5.31 20.34 17.96
C ILE A 582 4.04 20.96 18.57
N GLN A 583 3.88 22.28 18.49
CA GLN A 583 2.71 22.96 19.08
C GLN A 583 1.43 22.82 18.23
N GLU A 584 1.46 22.11 17.10
CA GLU A 584 0.31 21.97 16.18
C GLU A 584 -0.03 20.52 15.78
N VAL A 585 0.58 19.49 16.39
CA VAL A 585 0.14 18.10 16.18
C VAL A 585 -0.83 17.73 17.30
N PRO A 586 -2.13 17.49 17.01
CA PRO A 586 -3.06 17.03 18.03
C PRO A 586 -2.53 15.72 18.61
N THR A 587 -2.34 15.67 19.93
CA THR A 587 -1.91 14.46 20.61
C THR A 587 -3.02 13.41 20.51
N CYS A 588 -2.71 12.23 19.94
CA CYS A 588 -3.56 11.04 20.00
C CYS A 588 -3.98 10.78 21.44
N ARG A 589 -5.23 11.11 21.80
CA ARG A 589 -5.88 10.65 23.01
C ARG A 589 -7.17 9.97 22.61
N THR A 590 -7.16 8.65 22.67
CA THR A 590 -8.39 7.85 22.76
C THR A 590 -8.90 7.97 24.19
N SER A 591 -10.09 8.55 24.38
CA SER A 591 -10.89 8.40 25.60
C SER A 591 -11.85 7.24 25.46
#